data_AF-A0AAX3EH50-F1
#
_entry.id   AF-A0AAX3EH50-F1
#
_cell.length_a   1.000
_cell.length_b   1.000
_cell.length_c   1.000
_cell.angle_alpha   90.00
_cell.angle_beta   90.00
_cell.angle_gamma   90.00
#
_symmetry.space_group_name_H-M   'P 1'
#
loop_
_entity.id
_entity.type
_entity.pdbx_description
1 polymer ?
#
loop_
_entity_poly.entity_id
_entity_poly.type
_entity_poly.pdbx_seq_one_letter_code
_entity_poly.pdbx_strand_id
1 'polypeptide(L)'
;MVDDPLREELHKELRSFRRGPGPLTQQRLSGLYQLMDFVGHGSMEQAFDVLMNLATVHDDGDDGTIRAFFESSGMNTAGDNLDQRLVECSRKRFVTERTILRRSDRGAIQLSEIIRDGYLYDRPLGNVYAAQVEDETRSLFSVGIAIEVPEGMSYRRPKVFVDGEMQDLPFALGESKLRDMLRAYETLNVPLDLSQPEDDEPIASIDIHWIMPVWVSWMLGAHFVNPDLFATVSVERKSSARIDVRRVEFVSKNRKPIGDKE
;
A
#
# COMPACT_ATOMS: atom_id res chain seq x y z
N MET A 1 28.64 6.39 7.56
CA MET A 1 27.49 5.98 6.75
C MET A 1 27.37 7.01 5.64
N VAL A 2 27.54 6.58 4.40
CA VAL A 2 27.62 7.45 3.20
C VAL A 2 26.37 8.34 3.12
N ASP A 3 26.54 9.61 2.75
CA ASP A 3 25.47 10.60 2.60
C ASP A 3 24.31 9.98 1.80
N ASP A 4 23.14 9.89 2.43
CA ASP A 4 21.91 9.43 1.80
C ASP A 4 21.06 10.65 1.48
N PRO A 5 21.05 11.13 0.22
CA PRO A 5 20.39 12.39 -0.13
C PRO A 5 18.88 12.33 0.12
N LEU A 6 18.25 11.18 -0.08
CA LEU A 6 16.80 11.03 0.13
C LEU A 6 16.47 11.16 1.62
N ARG A 7 17.21 10.47 2.49
CA ARG A 7 17.01 10.57 3.94
C ARG A 7 17.22 11.99 4.45
N GLU A 8 18.19 12.72 3.90
CA GLU A 8 18.44 14.11 4.25
C GLU A 8 17.31 15.04 3.80
N GLU A 9 16.81 14.88 2.58
CA GLU A 9 15.67 15.67 2.09
C GLU A 9 14.39 15.35 2.87
N LEU A 10 14.10 14.08 3.13
CA LEU A 10 12.98 13.67 4.00
C LEU A 10 13.09 14.31 5.39
N HIS A 11 14.29 14.31 5.98
CA HIS A 11 14.52 14.95 7.27
C HIS A 11 14.27 16.48 7.21
N LYS A 12 14.74 17.16 6.16
CA LYS A 12 14.48 18.60 5.96
C LYS A 12 12.99 18.87 5.83
N GLU A 13 12.28 18.10 5.02
CA GLU A 13 10.84 18.25 4.80
C GLU A 13 10.02 17.97 6.06
N LEU A 14 10.37 16.93 6.84
CA LEU A 14 9.75 16.67 8.15
C LEU A 14 9.90 17.85 9.11
N ARG A 15 11.07 18.51 9.13
CA ARG A 15 11.26 19.72 9.94
C ARG A 15 10.44 20.90 9.44
N SER A 16 10.26 21.03 8.13
CA SER A 16 9.38 22.05 7.54
C SER A 16 7.92 21.77 7.87
N PHE A 17 7.46 20.52 7.74
CA PHE A 17 6.13 20.07 8.11
C PHE A 17 5.79 20.40 9.57
N ARG A 18 6.71 20.09 10.50
CA ARG A 18 6.58 20.41 11.93
C ARG A 18 6.43 21.90 12.20
N ARG A 19 7.16 22.74 11.46
CA ARG A 19 7.12 24.21 11.58
C ARG A 19 5.90 24.83 10.91
N GLY A 20 5.12 24.07 10.15
CA GLY A 20 3.93 24.54 9.45
C GLY A 20 2.99 25.32 10.37
N PRO A 21 2.34 26.37 9.85
CA PRO A 21 1.43 27.19 10.64
C PRO A 21 0.08 26.49 10.90
N GLY A 22 -0.66 26.99 11.89
CA GLY A 22 -2.06 26.64 12.15
C GLY A 22 -2.26 25.20 12.65
N PRO A 23 -3.38 24.53 12.33
CA PRO A 23 -3.63 23.14 12.72
C PRO A 23 -2.83 22.13 11.89
N LEU A 24 -2.61 20.93 12.43
CA LEU A 24 -1.98 19.82 11.72
C LEU A 24 -2.95 19.24 10.69
N THR A 25 -2.74 19.57 9.42
CA THR A 25 -3.61 19.19 8.30
C THR A 25 -2.78 18.81 7.07
N GLN A 26 -3.39 18.10 6.12
CA GLN A 26 -2.72 17.67 4.89
C GLN A 26 -2.13 18.83 4.08
N GLN A 27 -2.72 20.02 4.14
CA GLN A 27 -2.25 21.23 3.45
C GLN A 27 -0.80 21.60 3.79
N ARG A 28 -0.29 21.18 4.96
CA ARG A 28 1.11 21.42 5.36
C ARG A 28 2.13 20.63 4.55
N LEU A 29 1.69 19.63 3.79
CA LEU A 29 2.54 18.88 2.87
C LEU A 29 2.71 19.59 1.52
N SER A 30 1.97 20.68 1.27
CA SER A 30 2.13 21.48 0.05
C SER A 30 3.56 21.98 -0.10
N GLY A 31 4.23 21.57 -1.19
CA GLY A 31 5.61 21.93 -1.48
C GLY A 31 6.67 21.08 -0.77
N LEU A 32 6.27 20.00 -0.09
CA LEU A 32 7.16 18.98 0.47
C LEU A 32 7.20 17.78 -0.48
N TYR A 33 8.02 17.91 -1.53
CA TYR A 33 8.03 17.01 -2.69
C TYR A 33 8.44 15.59 -2.34
N GLN A 34 9.43 15.38 -1.47
CA GLN A 34 9.85 14.02 -1.10
C GLN A 34 8.80 13.32 -0.24
N LEU A 35 8.16 14.01 0.70
CA LEU A 35 7.05 13.48 1.45
C LEU A 35 5.85 13.20 0.53
N MET A 36 5.53 14.11 -0.39
CA MET A 36 4.44 13.87 -1.34
C MET A 36 4.73 12.72 -2.30
N ASP A 37 5.91 12.67 -2.91
CA ASP A 37 6.25 11.69 -3.96
C ASP A 37 6.65 10.34 -3.37
N PHE A 38 7.50 10.31 -2.35
CA PHE A 38 8.00 9.05 -1.80
C PHE A 38 7.01 8.41 -0.81
N VAL A 39 6.36 9.23 0.03
CA VAL A 39 5.43 8.74 1.05
C VAL A 39 4.01 8.65 0.47
N GLY A 40 3.57 9.73 -0.19
CA GLY A 40 2.22 9.85 -0.75
C GLY A 40 2.06 9.38 -2.19
N HIS A 41 3.14 9.04 -2.91
CA HIS A 41 3.13 8.72 -4.34
C HIS A 41 2.41 9.77 -5.20
N GLY A 42 2.68 11.04 -4.90
CA GLY A 42 2.07 12.20 -5.54
C GLY A 42 0.71 12.60 -4.96
N SER A 43 0.20 11.89 -3.95
CA SER A 43 -1.04 12.24 -3.23
C SER A 43 -0.73 12.86 -1.87
N MET A 44 -1.22 14.10 -1.66
CA MET A 44 -1.08 14.83 -0.40
C MET A 44 -1.85 14.16 0.74
N GLU A 45 -3.08 13.72 0.46
CA GLU A 45 -3.94 13.01 1.42
C GLU A 45 -3.24 11.73 1.88
N GLN A 46 -2.69 10.97 0.93
CA GLN A 46 -1.98 9.72 1.22
C GLN A 46 -0.73 9.94 2.06
N ALA A 47 0.09 10.96 1.72
CA ALA A 47 1.26 11.29 2.52
C ALA A 47 0.88 11.67 3.96
N PHE A 48 -0.25 12.38 4.14
CA PHE A 48 -0.73 12.75 5.46
C PHE A 48 -1.20 11.53 6.26
N ASP A 49 -2.02 10.68 5.67
CA ASP A 49 -2.54 9.47 6.30
C ASP A 49 -1.41 8.54 6.75
N VAL A 50 -0.36 8.42 5.93
CA VAL A 50 0.83 7.64 6.27
C VAL A 50 1.58 8.23 7.44
N LEU A 51 1.80 9.56 7.45
CA LEU A 51 2.45 10.22 8.59
C LEU A 51 1.63 10.01 9.88
N MET A 52 0.30 10.07 9.82
CA MET A 52 -0.55 9.81 10.98
C MET A 52 -0.52 8.34 11.40
N ASN A 53 -0.39 7.41 10.44
CA ASN A 53 -0.19 6.00 10.74
C ASN A 53 1.16 5.77 11.42
N LEU A 54 2.25 6.39 10.94
CA LEU A 54 3.56 6.32 11.57
C LEU A 54 3.54 6.85 13.00
N ALA A 55 2.75 7.91 13.26
CA ALA A 55 2.54 8.43 14.61
C ALA A 55 1.90 7.40 15.55
N THR A 56 1.05 6.53 15.01
CA THR A 56 0.31 5.51 15.77
C THR A 56 1.14 4.25 15.97
N VAL A 57 1.73 3.72 14.90
CA VAL A 57 2.51 2.47 14.91
C VAL A 57 3.80 2.61 15.70
N HIS A 58 4.45 3.78 15.61
CA HIS A 58 5.71 4.05 16.32
C HIS A 58 5.53 4.99 17.51
N ASP A 59 4.35 4.97 18.16
CA ASP A 59 4.19 5.67 19.43
C ASP A 59 5.12 5.04 20.48
N ASP A 60 6.13 5.80 20.86
CA ASP A 60 7.16 5.44 21.82
C ASP A 60 6.89 6.02 23.23
N GLY A 61 5.65 6.45 23.49
CA GLY A 61 5.15 6.87 24.79
C GLY A 61 5.44 8.33 25.15
N ASP A 62 5.09 8.71 26.38
CA ASP A 62 5.12 10.11 26.85
C ASP A 62 6.52 10.75 26.90
N ASP A 63 7.59 9.97 26.82
CA ASP A 63 8.97 10.47 26.71
C ASP A 63 9.61 10.23 25.34
N GLY A 64 8.84 9.60 24.46
CA GLY A 64 9.20 9.21 23.13
C GLY A 64 9.55 10.36 22.20
N THR A 65 10.51 10.11 21.30
CA THR A 65 11.01 11.04 20.30
C THR A 65 10.06 11.19 19.12
N ILE A 66 9.45 10.10 18.64
CA ILE A 66 8.48 10.15 17.54
C ILE A 66 7.21 10.84 18.00
N ARG A 67 6.70 10.50 19.19
CA ARG A 67 5.54 11.20 19.75
C ARG A 67 5.82 12.69 19.97
N ALA A 68 7.00 13.05 20.47
CA ALA A 68 7.38 14.47 20.61
C ALA A 68 7.41 15.21 19.27
N PHE A 69 7.81 14.54 18.18
CA PHE A 69 7.76 15.12 16.83
C PHE A 69 6.32 15.45 16.42
N PHE A 70 5.39 14.49 16.51
CA PHE A 70 4.00 14.71 16.08
C PHE A 70 3.26 15.71 16.98
N GLU A 71 3.44 15.67 18.30
CA GLU A 71 2.84 16.66 19.21
C GLU A 71 3.36 18.07 18.92
N SER A 72 4.67 18.24 18.73
CA SER A 72 5.25 19.55 18.36
C SER A 72 4.88 20.00 16.93
N SER A 73 4.41 19.07 16.10
CA SER A 73 3.80 19.37 14.79
C SER A 73 2.33 19.79 14.92
N GLY A 74 1.68 19.54 16.04
CA GLY A 74 0.28 19.94 16.30
C GLY A 74 -0.69 18.79 16.52
N MET A 75 -0.21 17.54 16.57
CA MET A 75 -1.05 16.40 16.92
C MET A 75 -1.48 16.53 18.38
N ASN A 76 -2.78 16.68 18.62
CA ASN A 76 -3.36 16.86 19.96
C ASN A 76 -2.78 18.03 20.77
N THR A 77 -2.11 19.00 20.12
CA THR A 77 -1.45 20.14 20.78
C THR A 77 -1.81 21.43 20.06
N ALA A 78 -2.40 22.36 20.80
CA ALA A 78 -2.76 23.68 20.29
C ALA A 78 -1.53 24.56 20.06
N GLY A 79 -1.63 25.47 19.11
CA GLY A 79 -0.59 26.47 18.80
C GLY A 79 -0.44 26.67 17.30
N ASP A 80 -0.41 27.93 16.89
CA ASP A 80 -0.34 28.34 15.49
C ASP A 80 1.07 28.20 14.90
N ASN A 81 2.10 28.10 15.74
CA ASN A 81 3.48 27.92 15.33
C ASN A 81 4.22 26.94 16.26
N LEU A 82 5.45 26.58 15.89
CA LEU A 82 6.26 25.61 16.63
C LEU A 82 6.50 26.06 18.07
N ASP A 83 6.83 27.32 18.31
CA ASP A 83 7.19 27.80 19.65
C ASP A 83 6.01 27.69 20.61
N GLN A 84 4.81 28.09 20.17
CA GLN A 84 3.59 27.92 20.96
C GLN A 84 3.30 26.45 21.26
N ARG A 85 3.48 25.55 20.29
CA ARG A 85 3.31 24.11 20.50
C ARG A 85 4.36 23.53 21.44
N LEU A 86 5.60 24.01 21.40
CA LEU A 86 6.65 23.60 22.34
C LEU A 86 6.31 24.00 23.77
N VAL A 87 5.80 25.22 23.99
CA VAL A 87 5.30 25.69 25.29
C VAL A 87 4.23 24.74 25.82
N GLU A 88 3.21 24.41 25.00
CA GLU A 88 2.14 23.52 25.41
C GLU A 88 2.61 22.09 25.69
N CYS A 89 3.46 21.52 24.83
CA CYS A 89 4.06 20.21 25.07
C CYS A 89 4.88 20.18 26.37
N SER A 90 5.67 21.23 26.62
CA SER A 90 6.51 21.37 27.80
C SER A 90 5.67 21.38 29.08
N ARG A 91 4.52 22.08 29.05
CA ARG A 91 3.56 22.13 30.15
C ARG A 91 2.92 20.78 30.41
N LYS A 92 2.48 20.07 29.36
CA LYS A 92 1.85 18.74 29.48
C LYS A 92 2.80 17.69 30.05
N ARG A 93 4.08 17.76 29.70
CA ARG A 93 5.10 16.74 30.05
C ARG A 93 6.01 17.15 31.21
N PHE A 94 5.78 18.31 31.83
CA PHE A 94 6.60 18.84 32.94
C PHE A 94 8.11 18.89 32.65
N VAL A 95 8.47 19.25 31.42
CA VAL A 95 9.87 19.40 30.98
C VAL A 95 10.07 20.76 30.33
N THR A 96 11.32 21.14 30.01
CA THR A 96 11.60 22.38 29.29
C THR A 96 11.26 22.26 27.80
N GLU A 97 10.92 23.38 27.16
CA GLU A 97 10.75 23.49 25.70
C GLU A 97 11.97 22.96 24.93
N ARG A 98 13.17 23.25 25.43
CA ARG A 98 14.43 22.75 24.85
C ARG A 98 14.51 21.22 24.87
N THR A 99 14.02 20.58 25.92
CA THR A 99 13.94 19.12 26.01
C THR A 99 12.99 18.56 24.95
N ILE A 100 11.80 19.16 24.79
CA ILE A 100 10.82 18.76 23.77
C ILE A 100 11.41 18.93 22.37
N LEU A 101 12.03 20.09 22.10
CA LEU A 101 12.63 20.37 20.79
C LEU A 101 13.74 19.34 20.46
N ARG A 102 14.61 19.01 21.41
CA ARG A 102 15.65 17.99 21.21
C ARG A 102 15.06 16.61 20.92
N ARG A 103 13.99 16.22 21.63
CA ARG A 103 13.30 14.93 21.39
C ARG A 103 12.63 14.93 20.01
N SER A 104 11.95 16.01 19.67
CA SER A 104 11.30 16.20 18.37
C SER A 104 12.30 16.21 17.21
N ASP A 105 13.46 16.85 17.35
CA ASP A 105 14.52 16.82 16.33
C ASP A 105 15.08 15.40 16.14
N ARG A 106 15.23 14.62 17.23
CA ARG A 106 15.58 13.19 17.11
C ARG A 106 14.47 12.37 16.46
N GLY A 107 13.21 12.67 16.77
CA GLY A 107 12.05 12.03 16.14
C GLY A 107 12.02 12.28 14.64
N ALA A 108 12.36 13.49 14.17
CA ALA A 108 12.45 13.79 12.74
C ALA A 108 13.55 12.98 12.03
N ILE A 109 14.67 12.73 12.69
CA ILE A 109 15.76 11.86 12.17
C ILE A 109 15.29 10.40 12.12
N GLN A 110 14.70 9.90 13.21
CA GLN A 110 14.20 8.52 13.25
C GLN A 110 13.10 8.30 12.20
N LEU A 111 12.19 9.25 12.03
CA LEU A 111 11.15 9.16 11.01
C LEU A 111 11.73 9.18 9.60
N SER A 112 12.77 9.96 9.31
CA SER A 112 13.39 9.91 7.98
C SER A 112 14.10 8.58 7.71
N GLU A 113 14.67 7.96 8.75
CA GLU A 113 15.22 6.59 8.68
C GLU A 113 14.11 5.56 8.45
N ILE A 114 13.04 5.58 9.26
CA ILE A 114 11.89 4.68 9.11
C ILE A 114 11.25 4.82 7.72
N ILE A 115 11.04 6.06 7.25
CA ILE A 115 10.45 6.30 5.95
C ILE A 115 11.37 5.77 4.85
N ARG A 116 12.67 6.06 4.91
CA ARG A 116 13.62 5.62 3.88
C ARG A 116 13.82 4.10 3.86
N ASP A 117 13.93 3.48 5.04
CA ASP A 117 14.31 2.07 5.20
C ASP A 117 13.11 1.12 5.21
N GLY A 118 12.02 1.51 5.89
CA GLY A 118 10.90 0.64 6.24
C GLY A 118 9.62 0.85 5.43
N TYR A 119 9.42 2.02 4.82
CA TYR A 119 8.12 2.35 4.22
C TYR A 119 7.71 1.50 3.00
N LEU A 120 8.65 0.75 2.40
CA LEU A 120 8.32 -0.25 1.37
C LEU A 120 7.91 -1.61 1.97
N TYR A 121 8.31 -1.92 3.20
CA TYR A 121 8.12 -3.22 3.85
C TYR A 121 6.98 -3.22 4.89
N ASP A 122 6.66 -2.07 5.51
CA ASP A 122 5.55 -1.91 6.47
C ASP A 122 4.21 -1.58 5.78
N ARG A 123 3.99 -2.15 4.59
CA ARG A 123 2.76 -1.94 3.81
C ARG A 123 1.85 -3.14 3.92
N PRO A 124 0.52 -2.94 3.87
CA PRO A 124 -0.38 -4.06 3.65
C PRO A 124 -0.03 -4.74 2.32
N LEU A 125 -0.05 -6.07 2.31
CA LEU A 125 0.31 -6.88 1.15
C LEU A 125 -0.95 -7.56 0.61
N GLY A 126 -1.19 -7.43 -0.69
CA GLY A 126 -2.26 -8.13 -1.39
C GLY A 126 -1.66 -9.16 -2.35
N ASN A 127 -1.76 -10.44 -2.00
CA ASN A 127 -1.25 -11.53 -2.81
C ASN A 127 -2.41 -12.26 -3.48
N VAL A 128 -2.53 -12.11 -4.78
CA VAL A 128 -3.57 -12.76 -5.57
C VAL A 128 -2.92 -13.70 -6.55
N TYR A 129 -3.22 -14.98 -6.40
CA TYR A 129 -2.77 -16.01 -7.32
C TYR A 129 -3.98 -16.72 -7.89
N ALA A 130 -3.95 -16.94 -9.19
CA ALA A 130 -4.98 -17.65 -9.88
C ALA A 130 -4.40 -18.77 -10.74
N ALA A 131 -5.14 -19.85 -10.87
CA ALA A 131 -4.77 -20.96 -11.72
C ALA A 131 -6.00 -21.50 -12.44
N GLN A 132 -5.82 -21.86 -13.71
CA GLN A 132 -6.76 -22.75 -14.37
C GLN A 132 -6.67 -24.13 -13.73
N VAL A 133 -7.81 -24.65 -13.30
CA VAL A 133 -7.98 -26.01 -12.80
C VAL A 133 -8.99 -26.69 -13.71
N GLU A 134 -8.62 -27.83 -14.26
CA GLU A 134 -9.51 -28.66 -15.06
C GLU A 134 -10.13 -29.74 -14.19
N ASP A 135 -11.45 -29.85 -14.23
CA ASP A 135 -12.22 -30.99 -13.78
C ASP A 135 -12.75 -31.74 -15.01
N GLU A 136 -13.14 -33.01 -14.87
CA GLU A 136 -13.57 -33.90 -15.96
C GLU A 136 -14.66 -33.30 -16.87
N THR A 137 -15.40 -32.30 -16.36
CA THR A 137 -16.51 -31.65 -17.07
C THR A 137 -16.41 -30.14 -17.19
N ARG A 138 -15.42 -29.49 -16.55
CA ARG A 138 -15.38 -28.02 -16.40
C ARG A 138 -13.96 -27.48 -16.36
N SER A 139 -13.76 -26.32 -16.96
CA SER A 139 -12.58 -25.48 -16.72
C SER A 139 -12.94 -24.43 -15.68
N LEU A 140 -12.15 -24.34 -14.61
CA LEU A 140 -12.33 -23.39 -13.52
C LEU A 140 -11.12 -22.47 -13.41
N PHE A 141 -11.37 -21.22 -13.04
CA PHE A 141 -10.36 -20.28 -12.60
C PHE A 141 -10.39 -20.22 -11.08
N SER A 142 -9.47 -20.96 -10.45
CA SER A 142 -9.31 -21.01 -8.99
C SER A 142 -8.44 -19.85 -8.55
N VAL A 143 -8.97 -18.96 -7.71
CA VAL A 143 -8.29 -17.75 -7.27
C VAL A 143 -8.14 -17.76 -5.75
N GLY A 144 -6.90 -17.65 -5.29
CA GLY A 144 -6.55 -17.42 -3.90
C GLY A 144 -6.21 -15.96 -3.66
N ILE A 145 -6.83 -15.36 -2.65
CA ILE A 145 -6.62 -13.98 -2.23
C ILE A 145 -6.08 -14.03 -0.81
N ALA A 146 -4.79 -13.79 -0.65
CA ALA A 146 -4.18 -13.58 0.67
C ALA A 146 -3.94 -12.09 0.89
N ILE A 147 -4.31 -11.61 2.06
CA ILE A 147 -3.96 -10.27 2.50
C ILE A 147 -3.11 -10.35 3.76
N GLU A 148 -2.13 -9.46 3.87
CA GLU A 148 -1.36 -9.28 5.09
C GLU A 148 -1.37 -7.82 5.51
N VAL A 149 -1.52 -7.58 6.81
CA VAL A 149 -1.69 -6.25 7.40
C VAL A 149 -0.73 -6.11 8.58
N PRO A 150 0.07 -5.04 8.67
CA PRO A 150 0.89 -4.78 9.84
C PRO A 150 0.09 -4.78 11.14
N GLU A 151 0.64 -5.39 12.19
CA GLU A 151 0.02 -5.37 13.51
C GLU A 151 -0.21 -3.93 13.98
N GLY A 152 -1.40 -3.64 14.52
CA GLY A 152 -1.79 -2.30 14.96
C GLY A 152 -2.25 -1.35 13.84
N MET A 153 -2.12 -1.71 12.57
CA MET A 153 -2.65 -0.90 11.46
C MET A 153 -4.18 -0.99 11.39
N SER A 154 -4.83 0.14 11.13
CA SER A 154 -6.27 0.16 10.84
C SER A 154 -6.58 -0.59 9.54
N TYR A 155 -7.54 -1.50 9.59
CA TYR A 155 -7.90 -2.39 8.50
C TYR A 155 -9.35 -2.23 8.07
N ARG A 156 -9.58 -2.23 6.75
CA ARG A 156 -10.91 -2.41 6.15
C ARG A 156 -10.90 -3.66 5.30
N ARG A 157 -12.00 -4.42 5.37
CA ARG A 157 -12.15 -5.65 4.59
C ARG A 157 -12.08 -5.36 3.08
N PRO A 158 -11.31 -6.12 2.27
CA PRO A 158 -11.39 -6.07 0.83
C PRO A 158 -12.81 -6.39 0.34
N LYS A 159 -13.22 -5.71 -0.73
CA LYS A 159 -14.43 -6.07 -1.47
C LYS A 159 -14.00 -6.76 -2.75
N VAL A 160 -14.51 -7.95 -2.99
CA VAL A 160 -14.17 -8.75 -4.18
C VAL A 160 -15.40 -8.83 -5.06
N PHE A 161 -15.21 -8.63 -6.36
CA PHE A 161 -16.24 -8.77 -7.37
C PHE A 161 -15.78 -9.80 -8.40
N VAL A 162 -16.72 -10.63 -8.85
CA VAL A 162 -16.54 -11.57 -9.95
C VAL A 162 -17.56 -11.17 -11.01
N ASP A 163 -17.09 -10.81 -12.20
CA ASP A 163 -17.93 -10.33 -13.31
C ASP A 163 -18.90 -9.22 -12.89
N GLY A 164 -18.44 -8.34 -11.98
CA GLY A 164 -19.22 -7.23 -11.42
C GLY A 164 -20.11 -7.60 -10.22
N GLU A 165 -20.26 -8.88 -9.88
CA GLU A 165 -21.05 -9.32 -8.72
C GLU A 165 -20.20 -9.43 -7.46
N MET A 166 -20.63 -8.73 -6.40
CA MET A 166 -19.92 -8.72 -5.11
C MET A 166 -19.98 -10.10 -4.44
N GLN A 167 -18.81 -10.59 -4.03
CA GLN A 167 -18.64 -11.82 -3.27
C GLN A 167 -18.55 -11.50 -1.76
N ASP A 168 -19.30 -12.25 -0.95
CA ASP A 168 -19.24 -12.12 0.51
C ASP A 168 -18.14 -13.03 1.08
N LEU A 169 -16.94 -12.48 1.21
CA LEU A 169 -15.78 -13.18 1.74
C LEU A 169 -15.42 -12.64 3.14
N PRO A 170 -15.12 -13.49 4.13
CA PRO A 170 -14.97 -13.05 5.53
C PRO A 170 -13.67 -12.31 5.83
N PHE A 171 -12.54 -12.69 5.19
CA PHE A 171 -11.19 -12.17 5.46
C PHE A 171 -10.89 -12.05 6.96
N ALA A 172 -11.05 -13.15 7.69
CA ALA A 172 -10.76 -13.19 9.12
C ALA A 172 -9.24 -13.13 9.35
N LEU A 173 -8.77 -12.05 9.98
CA LEU A 173 -7.36 -11.87 10.32
C LEU A 173 -6.95 -12.84 11.42
N GLY A 174 -5.85 -13.56 11.17
CA GLY A 174 -5.16 -14.41 12.13
C GLY A 174 -3.64 -14.18 12.06
N GLU A 175 -2.87 -15.12 12.62
CA GLU A 175 -1.41 -15.05 12.64
C GLU A 175 -0.81 -15.12 11.23
N SER A 176 0.17 -14.25 10.93
CA SER A 176 1.00 -14.37 9.73
C SER A 176 2.29 -15.14 10.00
N LYS A 177 2.88 -15.67 8.91
CA LYS A 177 4.26 -16.15 8.90
C LYS A 177 5.27 -15.00 8.75
N LEU A 178 4.81 -13.85 8.25
CA LEU A 178 5.60 -12.63 8.27
C LEU A 178 5.56 -12.06 9.68
N ARG A 179 6.72 -11.62 10.15
CA ARG A 179 6.87 -11.02 11.47
C ARG A 179 6.07 -9.72 11.56
N ASP A 180 5.41 -9.50 12.70
CA ASP A 180 4.66 -8.27 13.01
C ASP A 180 3.51 -7.98 12.01
N MET A 181 2.94 -9.05 11.41
CA MET A 181 1.84 -8.99 10.44
C MET A 181 0.70 -9.95 10.82
N LEU A 182 -0.52 -9.55 10.50
CA LEU A 182 -1.72 -10.39 10.53
C LEU A 182 -2.09 -10.81 9.12
N ARG A 183 -2.64 -12.01 8.95
CA ARG A 183 -3.00 -12.56 7.64
C ARG A 183 -4.45 -13.01 7.58
N ALA A 184 -5.11 -12.77 6.44
CA ALA A 184 -6.34 -13.46 6.05
C ALA A 184 -6.17 -14.09 4.67
N TYR A 185 -6.95 -15.14 4.39
CA TYR A 185 -6.88 -15.87 3.14
C TYR A 185 -8.25 -16.38 2.73
N GLU A 186 -8.60 -16.13 1.47
CA GLU A 186 -9.87 -16.53 0.88
C GLU A 186 -9.64 -17.18 -0.49
N THR A 187 -10.58 -18.03 -0.89
CA THR A 187 -10.56 -18.67 -2.21
C THR A 187 -11.91 -18.59 -2.88
N LEU A 188 -11.88 -18.46 -4.20
CA LEU A 188 -13.06 -18.50 -5.04
C LEU A 188 -12.76 -19.29 -6.33
N ASN A 189 -13.78 -19.93 -6.88
CA ASN A 189 -13.69 -20.66 -8.14
C ASN A 189 -14.67 -20.05 -9.13
N VAL A 190 -14.15 -19.54 -10.26
CA VAL A 190 -14.96 -18.94 -11.32
C VAL A 190 -15.01 -19.91 -12.50
N PRO A 191 -16.20 -20.33 -12.97
CA PRO A 191 -16.31 -21.12 -14.19
C PRO A 191 -15.75 -20.37 -15.39
N LEU A 192 -14.93 -21.02 -16.21
CA LEU A 192 -14.44 -20.46 -17.48
C LEU A 192 -15.30 -20.99 -18.63
N ASP A 193 -16.05 -20.11 -19.26
CA ASP A 193 -16.80 -20.44 -20.48
C ASP A 193 -15.89 -20.38 -21.70
N LEU A 194 -15.30 -21.54 -22.03
CA LEU A 194 -14.41 -21.69 -23.19
C LEU A 194 -15.18 -21.82 -24.52
N SER A 195 -16.52 -21.84 -24.49
CA SER A 195 -17.33 -21.96 -25.70
C SER A 195 -17.50 -20.62 -26.42
N GLN A 196 -17.25 -19.50 -25.74
CA GLN A 196 -17.38 -18.17 -26.32
C GLN A 196 -16.34 -17.95 -27.43
N PRO A 197 -16.74 -17.30 -28.54
CA PRO A 197 -15.82 -16.95 -29.62
C PRO A 197 -14.73 -16.01 -29.13
N GLU A 198 -13.66 -15.91 -29.92
CA GLU A 198 -12.61 -14.92 -29.67
C GLU A 198 -13.22 -13.51 -29.77
N ASP A 199 -13.22 -12.80 -28.64
CA ASP A 199 -13.65 -11.40 -28.55
C ASP A 199 -12.68 -10.64 -27.62
N ASP A 200 -12.70 -9.31 -27.68
CA ASP A 200 -11.92 -8.44 -26.80
C ASP A 200 -12.45 -8.43 -25.35
N GLU A 201 -13.63 -9.02 -25.11
CA GLU A 201 -14.26 -9.10 -23.79
C GLU A 201 -13.63 -10.19 -22.89
N PRO A 202 -13.42 -9.91 -21.59
CA PRO A 202 -12.97 -10.92 -20.63
C PRO A 202 -14.01 -12.04 -20.46
N ILE A 203 -13.55 -13.29 -20.50
CA ILE A 203 -14.37 -14.48 -20.17
C ILE A 203 -14.53 -14.70 -18.68
N ALA A 204 -13.71 -14.01 -17.87
CA ALA A 204 -13.85 -13.88 -16.43
C ALA A 204 -13.10 -12.63 -15.97
N SER A 205 -13.70 -11.88 -15.04
CA SER A 205 -13.11 -10.69 -14.44
C SER A 205 -13.18 -10.76 -12.93
N ILE A 206 -12.07 -10.45 -12.26
CA ILE A 206 -11.98 -10.38 -10.81
C ILE A 206 -11.46 -9.01 -10.43
N ASP A 207 -12.28 -8.23 -9.73
CA ASP A 207 -11.92 -6.93 -9.19
C ASP A 207 -11.83 -7.01 -7.66
N ILE A 208 -10.70 -6.59 -7.09
CA ILE A 208 -10.47 -6.57 -5.65
C ILE A 208 -10.23 -5.13 -5.25
N HIS A 209 -11.13 -4.55 -4.46
CA HIS A 209 -11.03 -3.19 -3.95
C HIS A 209 -10.64 -3.23 -2.48
N TRP A 210 -9.44 -2.75 -2.16
CA TRP A 210 -8.94 -2.77 -0.79
C TRP A 210 -8.41 -1.39 -0.35
N ILE A 211 -9.32 -0.58 0.19
CA ILE A 211 -9.02 0.78 0.62
C ILE A 211 -8.38 0.75 2.01
N MET A 212 -7.06 0.90 2.04
CA MET A 212 -6.24 0.96 3.25
C MET A 212 -5.70 2.37 3.49
N PRO A 213 -5.36 2.75 4.75
CA PRO A 213 -4.72 4.04 5.05
C PRO A 213 -3.34 4.20 4.40
N VAL A 214 -2.66 3.07 4.14
CA VAL A 214 -1.39 2.99 3.43
C VAL A 214 -1.61 2.16 2.17
N TRP A 215 -0.98 2.54 1.06
CA TRP A 215 -1.15 1.79 -0.19
C TRP A 215 -0.70 0.33 -0.07
N VAL A 216 -1.53 -0.53 -0.64
CA VAL A 216 -1.29 -1.97 -0.70
C VAL A 216 -0.20 -2.27 -1.73
N SER A 217 0.78 -3.07 -1.34
CA SER A 217 1.71 -3.69 -2.29
C SER A 217 1.05 -4.95 -2.85
N TRP A 218 0.75 -4.94 -4.15
CA TRP A 218 0.10 -6.07 -4.81
C TRP A 218 1.12 -7.00 -5.46
N MET A 219 0.99 -8.31 -5.19
CA MET A 219 1.65 -9.37 -5.97
C MET A 219 0.57 -10.20 -6.64
N LEU A 220 0.60 -10.22 -7.97
CA LEU A 220 -0.45 -10.77 -8.79
C LEU A 220 0.15 -11.79 -9.76
N GLY A 221 -0.48 -12.94 -9.89
CA GLY A 221 -0.05 -13.98 -10.82
C GLY A 221 -1.21 -14.86 -11.27
N ALA A 222 -1.17 -15.27 -12.52
CA ALA A 222 -2.11 -16.23 -13.08
C ALA A 222 -1.36 -17.29 -13.88
N HIS A 223 -1.81 -18.53 -13.77
CA HIS A 223 -1.28 -19.65 -14.54
C HIS A 223 -2.40 -20.36 -15.29
N PHE A 224 -2.17 -20.68 -16.57
CA PHE A 224 -3.14 -21.38 -17.41
C PHE A 224 -2.51 -22.64 -18.00
N VAL A 225 -3.31 -23.70 -18.10
CA VAL A 225 -2.92 -24.94 -18.81
C VAL A 225 -3.25 -24.80 -20.29
N ASN A 226 -4.35 -24.12 -20.61
CA ASN A 226 -4.75 -23.78 -21.96
C ASN A 226 -3.87 -22.63 -22.51
N PRO A 227 -3.10 -22.85 -23.59
CA PRO A 227 -2.22 -21.85 -24.16
C PRO A 227 -2.94 -20.66 -24.80
N ASP A 228 -4.24 -20.82 -25.10
CA ASP A 228 -5.07 -19.78 -25.70
C ASP A 228 -5.68 -18.85 -24.63
N LEU A 229 -5.37 -19.05 -23.35
CA LEU A 229 -5.82 -18.18 -22.26
C LEU A 229 -4.70 -17.25 -21.82
N PHE A 230 -5.08 -15.99 -21.58
CA PHE A 230 -4.18 -14.97 -21.07
C PHE A 230 -4.88 -14.12 -20.01
N ALA A 231 -4.15 -13.77 -18.96
CA ALA A 231 -4.63 -12.83 -17.96
C ALA A 231 -4.00 -11.45 -18.16
N THR A 232 -4.83 -10.43 -18.29
CA THR A 232 -4.40 -9.06 -18.08
C THR A 232 -4.53 -8.74 -16.60
N VAL A 233 -3.44 -8.25 -16.02
CA VAL A 233 -3.38 -7.91 -14.60
C VAL A 233 -3.12 -6.42 -14.49
N SER A 234 -3.94 -5.72 -13.71
CA SER A 234 -3.80 -4.29 -13.49
C SER A 234 -3.97 -3.92 -12.02
N VAL A 235 -3.28 -2.87 -11.61
CA VAL A 235 -3.39 -2.27 -10.28
C VAL A 235 -3.71 -0.80 -10.49
N GLU A 236 -4.80 -0.31 -9.92
CA GLU A 236 -5.16 1.10 -10.03
C GLU A 236 -4.64 1.89 -8.83
N ARG A 237 -4.47 3.20 -9.03
CA ARG A 237 -4.11 4.14 -7.96
C ARG A 237 -5.12 4.18 -6.79
N LYS A 238 -6.32 3.61 -6.93
CA LYS A 238 -7.34 3.60 -5.87
C LYS A 238 -7.33 2.32 -5.02
N SER A 239 -6.17 1.68 -4.89
CA SER A 239 -6.00 0.50 -4.03
C SER A 239 -6.84 -0.69 -4.49
N SER A 240 -6.95 -0.86 -5.81
CA SER A 240 -7.60 -2.01 -6.42
C SER A 240 -6.64 -2.82 -7.27
N ALA A 241 -6.87 -4.13 -7.32
CA ALA A 241 -6.24 -5.05 -8.24
C ALA A 241 -7.32 -5.73 -9.08
N ARG A 242 -7.04 -5.90 -10.37
CA ARG A 242 -7.95 -6.54 -11.32
C ARG A 242 -7.23 -7.60 -12.13
N ILE A 243 -7.89 -8.74 -12.32
CA ILE A 243 -7.47 -9.83 -13.19
C ILE A 243 -8.58 -10.08 -14.22
N ASP A 244 -8.29 -9.83 -15.48
CA ASP A 244 -9.17 -10.15 -16.60
C ASP A 244 -8.60 -11.34 -17.38
N VAL A 245 -9.36 -12.42 -17.48
CA VAL A 245 -9.01 -13.58 -18.29
C VAL A 245 -9.63 -13.43 -19.67
N ARG A 246 -8.83 -13.64 -20.72
CA ARG A 246 -9.24 -13.53 -22.12
C ARG A 246 -8.75 -14.72 -22.91
N ARG A 247 -9.43 -15.00 -24.03
CA ARG A 247 -8.88 -15.86 -25.08
C ARG A 247 -7.98 -15.03 -25.99
N VAL A 248 -6.82 -15.58 -26.38
CA VAL A 248 -5.86 -14.92 -27.26
C VAL A 248 -5.29 -15.92 -28.26
N GLU A 249 -5.10 -15.47 -29.50
CA GLU A 249 -4.33 -16.22 -30.51
C GLU A 249 -2.93 -15.61 -30.60
N PHE A 250 -1.93 -16.28 -30.04
CA PHE A 250 -0.54 -15.91 -30.29
C PHE A 250 -0.19 -16.36 -31.71
N VAL A 251 -0.13 -15.42 -32.66
CA VAL A 251 0.27 -15.71 -34.04
C VAL A 251 1.60 -16.45 -34.07
N SER A 252 1.54 -17.75 -34.34
CA SER A 252 2.66 -18.54 -34.81
C SER A 252 3.09 -17.94 -36.14
N LYS A 253 4.17 -17.16 -36.15
CA LYS A 253 4.88 -16.85 -37.41
C LYS A 253 5.38 -18.17 -37.97
N ASN A 254 4.57 -18.80 -38.82
CA ASN A 254 5.01 -19.83 -39.74
C ASN A 254 6.25 -19.31 -40.47
N ARG A 255 7.43 -19.81 -40.07
CA ARG A 255 8.62 -19.76 -40.91
C ARG A 255 8.25 -20.49 -42.19
N LYS A 256 8.07 -19.76 -43.30
CA LYS A 256 8.05 -20.38 -44.63
C LYS A 256 9.31 -21.25 -44.73
N PRO A 257 9.21 -22.51 -45.21
CA PRO A 257 10.40 -23.24 -45.58
C PRO A 257 11.09 -22.40 -46.66
N ILE A 258 12.38 -22.12 -46.48
CA ILE A 258 13.22 -21.65 -47.57
C ILE A 258 13.19 -22.80 -48.57
N GLY A 259 12.37 -22.66 -49.60
CA GLY A 259 12.38 -23.58 -50.72
C GLY A 259 13.76 -23.57 -51.33
N ASP A 260 14.37 -24.74 -51.39
CA ASP A 260 15.55 -25.02 -52.19
C ASP A 260 15.30 -24.53 -53.62
N LYS A 261 16.17 -23.63 -54.08
CA LYS A 261 16.33 -23.38 -55.51
C LYS A 261 17.48 -24.25 -55.98
N GLU A 262 17.13 -25.29 -56.75
CA GLU A 262 18.00 -25.90 -57.74
C GLU A 262 18.48 -24.88 -58.78
#